data_AF-A0A1Y0D6H3-F1
#
_entry.id   AF-A0A1Y0D6H3-F1
#
_cell.length_a   1.000
_cell.length_b   1.000
_cell.length_c   1.000
_cell.angle_alpha   90.00
_cell.angle_beta   90.00
_cell.angle_gamma   90.00
#
_symmetry.space_group_name_H-M   'P 1'
#
loop_
_entity.id
_entity.type
_entity.pdbx_description
1 polymer ?
#
loop_
_entity_poly.entity_id
_entity_poly.type
_entity_poly.pdbx_seq_one_letter_code
_entity_poly.pdbx_strand_id
1 'polypeptide(L)'
;MNKLKTLTAAITFATFGLGASAAMAQAPEAATAPQQQQAAAQASQAAAPSQQFEAGQQAGPVSDGDLKNFVKANEDVAKVRDEFTQKLNEESDQQKAQQLQMQAQEKMLEAVKDNELDALTYNAIAARIQTDTELQERVTALQ
;
A
#
# COMPACT_ATOMS: atom_id res chain seq x y z
N MET A 1 2.29 -11.02 -44.05
CA MET A 1 1.42 -12.18 -43.77
C MET A 1 1.84 -12.81 -42.46
N ASN A 2 0.89 -12.93 -41.52
CA ASN A 2 0.77 -13.88 -40.38
C ASN A 2 0.49 -13.17 -39.05
N LYS A 3 -0.47 -13.55 -38.19
CA LYS A 3 -1.77 -14.26 -38.27
C LYS A 3 -2.57 -13.81 -37.01
N LEU A 4 -3.85 -13.48 -37.17
CA LEU A 4 -4.82 -13.22 -36.09
C LEU A 4 -5.20 -14.52 -35.37
N LYS A 5 -5.37 -14.50 -34.03
CA LYS A 5 -6.24 -15.44 -33.30
C LYS A 5 -6.96 -14.77 -32.11
N THR A 6 -8.27 -14.75 -32.27
CA THR A 6 -9.45 -14.46 -31.44
C THR A 6 -9.38 -14.81 -29.95
N LEU A 7 -9.85 -13.89 -29.09
CA LEU A 7 -10.16 -14.11 -27.67
C LEU A 7 -11.69 -14.12 -27.48
N THR A 8 -12.23 -15.29 -27.14
CA THR A 8 -13.64 -15.49 -26.83
C THR A 8 -13.87 -15.24 -25.34
N ALA A 9 -14.74 -14.28 -25.04
CA ALA A 9 -15.24 -13.99 -23.71
C ALA A 9 -16.38 -14.94 -23.32
N ALA A 10 -16.34 -15.50 -22.11
CA ALA A 10 -17.50 -16.03 -21.40
C ALA A 10 -17.18 -16.15 -19.90
N ILE A 11 -17.66 -15.20 -19.09
CA ILE A 11 -17.72 -15.34 -17.63
C ILE A 11 -19.18 -15.17 -17.23
N THR A 12 -19.88 -16.29 -17.16
CA THR A 12 -21.23 -16.39 -16.57
C THR A 12 -21.10 -16.36 -15.05
N PHE A 13 -21.48 -15.23 -14.45
CA PHE A 13 -21.69 -15.06 -13.01
C PHE A 13 -23.14 -15.46 -12.67
N ALA A 14 -23.33 -16.45 -11.80
CA ALA A 14 -24.62 -16.74 -11.19
C ALA A 14 -24.46 -16.89 -9.68
N THR A 15 -24.80 -15.78 -9.01
CA THR A 15 -25.68 -15.68 -7.82
C THR A 15 -25.44 -16.57 -6.61
N PHE A 16 -25.45 -15.88 -5.47
CA PHE A 16 -25.30 -16.38 -4.12
C PHE A 16 -26.57 -16.22 -3.27
N GLY A 17 -26.72 -17.09 -2.28
CA GLY A 17 -27.65 -16.96 -1.14
C GLY A 17 -28.02 -18.34 -0.60
N LEU A 18 -28.23 -18.63 0.69
CA LEU A 18 -28.37 -17.89 1.94
C LEU A 18 -27.98 -18.84 3.09
N GLY A 19 -27.30 -18.34 4.13
CA GLY A 19 -27.03 -19.10 5.36
C GLY A 19 -28.17 -19.01 6.38
N ALA A 20 -28.49 -20.13 7.03
CA ALA A 20 -29.26 -20.18 8.27
C ALA A 20 -28.72 -21.30 9.20
N SER A 21 -28.33 -20.88 10.40
CA SER A 21 -28.30 -21.55 11.71
C SER A 21 -27.96 -23.04 11.86
N ALA A 22 -26.94 -23.28 12.68
CA ALA A 22 -26.41 -24.56 13.15
C ALA A 22 -27.38 -25.42 13.97
N ALA A 23 -27.45 -26.72 13.66
CA ALA A 23 -27.64 -27.81 14.62
C ALA A 23 -27.35 -29.18 13.98
N MET A 24 -26.63 -30.04 14.73
CA MET A 24 -26.53 -31.51 14.65
C MET A 24 -25.46 -32.20 13.76
N ALA A 25 -24.57 -32.90 14.48
CA ALA A 25 -24.16 -34.31 14.34
C ALA A 25 -23.52 -34.87 13.04
N GLN A 26 -22.23 -35.24 13.19
CA GLN A 26 -21.55 -36.46 12.71
C GLN A 26 -21.92 -37.07 11.33
N ALA A 27 -20.99 -36.95 10.36
CA ALA A 27 -20.39 -38.01 9.51
C ALA A 27 -19.89 -37.41 8.17
N PRO A 28 -18.87 -38.02 7.51
CA PRO A 28 -18.11 -37.38 6.43
C PRO A 28 -18.63 -37.80 5.05
N GLU A 29 -18.88 -36.86 4.14
CA GLU A 29 -18.77 -37.10 2.69
C GLU A 29 -18.77 -35.79 1.91
N ALA A 30 -18.09 -35.86 0.76
CA ALA A 30 -17.73 -34.76 -0.12
C ALA A 30 -18.94 -33.99 -0.69
N ALA A 31 -18.82 -32.67 -0.79
CA ALA A 31 -19.30 -31.86 -1.92
C ALA A 31 -19.13 -30.35 -1.64
N THR A 32 -18.31 -29.70 -2.46
CA THR A 32 -18.53 -28.40 -3.11
C THR A 32 -19.28 -27.26 -2.36
N ALA A 33 -18.49 -26.19 -2.15
CA ALA A 33 -18.73 -24.73 -1.96
C ALA A 33 -20.02 -24.14 -2.62
N PRO A 34 -20.39 -22.83 -2.49
CA PRO A 34 -19.59 -21.62 -2.06
C PRO A 34 -20.25 -20.48 -1.19
N GLN A 35 -19.48 -19.36 -0.97
CA GLN A 35 -19.72 -17.87 -0.79
C GLN A 35 -20.76 -17.33 0.26
N GLN A 36 -20.77 -16.08 0.77
CA GLN A 36 -20.67 -14.72 0.22
C GLN A 36 -19.98 -13.80 1.26
N GLN A 37 -18.89 -13.11 0.93
CA GLN A 37 -18.88 -11.70 0.50
C GLN A 37 -19.07 -10.68 1.64
N GLN A 38 -17.93 -10.20 2.14
CA GLN A 38 -17.82 -8.81 2.53
C GLN A 38 -16.77 -8.18 1.61
N ALA A 39 -17.27 -7.32 0.72
CA ALA A 39 -16.47 -6.40 -0.04
C ALA A 39 -15.72 -5.48 0.93
N ALA A 40 -14.39 -5.53 0.88
CA ALA A 40 -13.54 -4.44 1.31
C ALA A 40 -12.62 -4.11 0.12
N ALA A 41 -12.93 -2.98 -0.50
CA ALA A 41 -12.04 -2.15 -1.29
C ALA A 41 -11.06 -2.88 -2.22
N GLN A 42 -11.54 -3.09 -3.44
CA GLN A 42 -10.71 -3.07 -4.63
C GLN A 42 -10.13 -1.64 -4.79
N ALA A 43 -9.02 -1.39 -4.10
CA ALA A 43 -8.05 -0.39 -4.52
C ALA A 43 -6.86 -1.19 -5.06
N SER A 44 -6.85 -1.36 -6.37
CA SER A 44 -5.67 -1.76 -7.12
C SER A 44 -4.58 -0.69 -6.93
N GLN A 45 -3.91 -0.70 -5.79
CA GLN A 45 -2.59 -0.12 -5.69
C GLN A 45 -1.66 -1.24 -6.16
N ALA A 46 -1.06 -1.02 -7.33
CA ALA A 46 0.18 -1.67 -7.69
C ALA A 46 1.02 -1.80 -6.42
N ALA A 47 1.53 -3.01 -6.16
CA ALA A 47 2.41 -3.29 -5.03
C ALA A 47 3.66 -2.42 -5.17
N ALA A 48 3.54 -1.14 -4.80
CA ALA A 48 4.66 -0.34 -4.37
C ALA A 48 5.22 -1.12 -3.19
N PRO A 49 6.54 -1.37 -3.14
CA PRO A 49 7.14 -1.95 -1.97
C PRO A 49 6.74 -1.06 -0.80
N SER A 50 5.80 -1.52 0.01
CA SER A 50 5.43 -0.92 1.28
C SER A 50 6.64 -1.17 2.17
N GLN A 51 7.63 -0.29 2.01
CA GLN A 51 8.83 -0.26 2.82
C GLN A 51 8.38 0.13 4.19
N GLN A 52 8.12 -0.91 4.98
CA GLN A 52 8.02 -0.85 6.40
C GLN A 52 9.41 -0.46 6.91
N PHE A 53 9.71 0.84 6.89
CA PHE A 53 10.76 1.38 7.72
C PHE A 53 10.44 0.95 9.16
N GLU A 54 11.44 0.42 9.86
CA GLU A 54 11.32 -0.23 11.16
C GLU A 54 10.44 0.58 12.14
N ALA A 55 9.17 0.17 12.23
CA ALA A 55 8.19 0.70 13.16
C ALA A 55 8.48 0.10 14.55
N GLY A 56 9.47 0.64 15.24
CA GLY A 56 9.90 0.11 16.54
C GLY A 56 10.32 1.16 17.57
N GLN A 57 10.49 2.42 17.17
CA GLN A 57 10.89 3.48 18.09
C GLN A 57 9.76 4.49 18.23
N GLN A 58 9.28 4.69 19.47
CA GLN A 58 8.31 5.74 19.76
C GLN A 58 9.00 7.08 19.50
N ALA A 59 8.61 7.79 18.44
CA ALA A 59 9.03 9.17 18.27
C ALA A 59 8.52 10.02 19.43
N GLY A 60 9.26 11.09 19.75
CA GLY A 60 8.85 12.09 20.73
C GLY A 60 7.54 12.80 20.35
N PRO A 61 7.11 13.80 21.15
CA PRO A 61 5.94 14.60 20.81
C PRO A 61 6.12 15.28 19.44
N VAL A 62 5.11 15.17 18.59
CA VAL A 62 5.10 15.71 17.22
C VAL A 62 4.66 17.18 17.23
N SER A 63 5.56 18.08 16.83
CA SER A 63 5.29 19.52 16.72
C SER A 63 4.62 19.89 15.39
N ASP A 64 4.03 21.09 15.29
CA ASP A 64 3.48 21.58 14.02
C ASP A 64 4.58 21.80 12.96
N GLY A 65 5.81 22.10 13.38
CA GLY A 65 6.98 22.16 12.50
C GLY A 65 7.26 20.80 11.86
N ASP A 66 7.26 19.73 12.66
CA ASP A 66 7.44 18.36 12.17
C ASP A 66 6.33 17.96 11.20
N LEU A 67 5.08 18.37 11.45
CA LEU A 67 3.96 18.11 10.56
C LEU A 67 4.08 18.84 9.22
N LYS A 68 4.53 20.10 9.23
CA LYS A 68 4.77 20.85 7.99
C LYS A 68 5.89 20.23 7.17
N ASN A 69 6.97 19.82 7.82
CA ASN A 69 8.08 19.12 7.19
C ASN A 69 7.64 17.75 6.67
N PHE A 70 6.79 17.04 7.41
CA PHE A 70 6.19 15.77 7.00
C PHE A 70 5.37 15.90 5.73
N VAL A 71 4.53 16.94 5.60
CA VAL A 71 3.72 17.16 4.37
C VAL A 71 4.64 17.26 3.15
N LYS A 72 5.68 18.10 3.21
CA LYS A 72 6.65 18.26 2.12
C LYS A 72 7.44 16.98 1.84
N ALA A 73 7.94 16.33 2.89
CA ALA A 73 8.65 15.06 2.79
C ALA A 73 7.77 13.99 2.12
N ASN A 74 6.48 13.92 2.45
CA ASN A 74 5.55 12.96 1.87
C ASN A 74 5.30 13.22 0.38
N GLU A 75 5.27 14.50 -0.05
CA GLU A 75 5.21 14.84 -1.48
C GLU A 75 6.49 14.40 -2.22
N ASP A 76 7.67 14.64 -1.65
CA ASP A 76 8.93 14.28 -2.28
C ASP A 76 9.15 12.76 -2.30
N VAL A 77 8.79 12.06 -1.22
CA VAL A 77 8.76 10.59 -1.17
C VAL A 77 7.80 10.03 -2.21
N ALA A 78 6.63 10.64 -2.40
CA ALA A 78 5.68 10.23 -3.44
C ALA A 78 6.27 10.39 -4.85
N LYS A 79 6.97 11.51 -5.14
CA LYS A 79 7.66 11.70 -6.42
C LYS A 79 8.73 10.63 -6.65
N VAL A 80 9.54 10.33 -5.64
CA VAL A 80 10.55 9.26 -5.72
C VAL A 80 9.88 7.91 -5.98
N ARG A 81 8.82 7.58 -5.24
CA ARG A 81 8.08 6.33 -5.45
C ARG A 81 7.57 6.22 -6.88
N ASP A 82 6.98 7.28 -7.42
CA ASP A 82 6.41 7.28 -8.76
C ASP A 82 7.50 7.13 -9.83
N GLU A 83 8.64 7.83 -9.67
CA GLU A 83 9.83 7.71 -10.53
C GLU A 83 10.38 6.27 -10.56
N PHE A 84 10.58 5.67 -9.39
CA PHE A 84 11.12 4.31 -9.30
C PHE A 84 10.10 3.25 -9.74
N THR A 85 8.80 3.50 -9.57
CA THR A 85 7.75 2.64 -10.13
C THR A 85 7.85 2.59 -11.65
N GLN A 86 8.05 3.75 -12.31
CA GLN A 86 8.25 3.79 -13.76
C GLN A 86 9.52 3.04 -14.18
N LYS A 87 10.65 3.30 -13.53
CA LYS A 87 11.91 2.61 -13.84
C LYS A 87 11.82 1.09 -13.66
N LEU A 88 11.16 0.63 -12.60
CA LEU A 88 10.97 -0.81 -12.33
C LEU A 88 10.03 -1.48 -13.34
N ASN A 89 9.03 -0.77 -13.84
CA ASN A 89 8.13 -1.30 -14.87
C ASN A 89 8.82 -1.46 -16.23
N GLU A 90 9.82 -0.62 -16.51
CA GLU A 90 10.62 -0.68 -17.74
C GLU A 90 11.81 -1.64 -17.64
N GLU A 91 12.22 -2.01 -16.42
CA GLU A 91 13.38 -2.88 -16.18
C GLU A 91 13.00 -4.36 -16.20
N SER A 92 13.62 -5.12 -17.10
CA SER A 92 13.41 -6.56 -17.24
C SER A 92 14.54 -7.40 -16.63
N ASP A 93 15.68 -6.79 -16.31
CA ASP A 93 16.81 -7.44 -15.66
C ASP A 93 16.61 -7.49 -14.14
N GLN A 94 16.61 -8.69 -13.57
CA GLN A 94 16.38 -8.91 -12.14
C GLN A 94 17.47 -8.29 -11.24
N GLN A 95 18.72 -8.25 -11.68
CA GLN A 95 19.80 -7.64 -10.89
C GLN A 95 19.63 -6.11 -10.86
N LYS A 96 19.30 -5.51 -12.01
CA LYS A 96 19.02 -4.07 -12.09
C LYS A 96 17.75 -3.68 -11.34
N ALA A 97 16.70 -4.49 -11.41
CA ALA A 97 15.48 -4.27 -10.63
C ALA A 97 15.77 -4.24 -9.12
N GLN A 98 16.61 -5.16 -8.61
CA GLN A 98 17.04 -5.13 -7.21
C GLN A 98 17.85 -3.87 -6.88
N GLN A 99 18.74 -3.43 -7.77
CA GLN A 99 19.49 -2.19 -7.59
C GLN A 99 18.56 -0.97 -7.53
N LEU A 100 17.57 -0.90 -8.42
CA LEU A 100 16.56 0.16 -8.42
C LEU A 100 15.75 0.17 -7.12
N GLN A 101 15.42 -0.99 -6.57
CA GLN A 101 14.74 -1.08 -5.26
C GLN A 101 15.61 -0.55 -4.11
N MET A 102 16.93 -0.83 -4.12
CA MET A 102 17.85 -0.27 -3.12
C MET A 102 18.00 1.25 -3.28
N GLN A 103 18.16 1.74 -4.51
CA GLN A 103 18.26 3.17 -4.78
C GLN A 103 16.97 3.92 -4.40
N ALA A 104 15.81 3.30 -4.59
CA ALA A 104 14.54 3.86 -4.14
C ALA A 104 14.52 4.05 -2.61
N GLN A 105 14.99 3.05 -1.85
CA GLN A 105 15.11 3.14 -0.37
C GLN A 105 15.96 4.33 0.05
N GLU A 106 17.15 4.45 -0.54
CA GLU A 106 18.09 5.53 -0.25
C GLU A 106 17.49 6.90 -0.60
N LYS A 107 16.85 7.01 -1.78
CA LYS A 107 16.26 8.26 -2.26
C LYS A 107 15.04 8.69 -1.44
N MET A 108 14.22 7.75 -0.98
CA MET A 108 13.12 8.07 -0.07
C MET A 108 13.63 8.54 1.29
N LEU A 109 14.69 7.92 1.82
CA LEU A 109 15.33 8.37 3.06
C LEU A 109 15.95 9.77 2.92
N GLU A 110 16.58 10.04 1.77
CA GLU A 110 17.13 11.37 1.43
C GLU A 110 16.02 12.42 1.37
N ALA A 111 14.90 12.14 0.69
CA ALA A 111 13.75 13.04 0.62
C ALA A 111 13.16 13.42 1.99
N VAL A 112 13.17 12.48 2.95
CA VAL A 112 12.77 12.77 4.34
C VAL A 112 13.78 13.70 5.03
N LYS A 113 15.08 13.40 4.91
CA LYS A 113 16.15 14.19 5.53
C LYS A 113 16.27 15.60 4.96
N ASP A 114 16.09 15.76 3.66
CA ASP A 114 16.15 17.06 2.96
C ASP A 114 15.08 18.03 3.43
N ASN A 115 13.99 17.51 4.01
CA ASN A 115 12.91 18.29 4.61
C ASN A 115 13.10 18.52 6.11
N GLU A 116 14.34 18.41 6.62
CA GLU A 116 14.70 18.61 8.03
C GLU A 116 13.91 17.70 8.99
N LEU A 117 13.56 16.50 8.53
CA LEU A 117 12.85 15.49 9.30
C LEU A 117 13.71 14.21 9.38
N ASP A 118 13.73 13.56 10.53
CA ASP A 118 14.38 12.26 10.64
C ASP A 118 13.40 11.12 10.27
N ALA A 119 13.96 9.96 9.90
CA ALA A 119 13.16 8.82 9.48
C ALA A 119 12.24 8.28 10.58
N LEU A 120 12.64 8.33 11.86
CA LEU A 120 11.81 7.83 12.95
C LEU A 120 10.59 8.73 13.15
N THR A 121 10.79 10.05 13.14
CA THR A 121 9.70 11.03 13.26
C THR A 121 8.75 10.93 12.06
N TYR A 122 9.27 10.85 10.84
CA TYR A 122 8.45 10.63 9.64
C TYR A 122 7.57 9.39 9.75
N ASN A 123 8.16 8.25 10.14
CA ASN A 123 7.42 7.00 10.25
C ASN A 123 6.39 7.01 11.39
N ALA A 124 6.72 7.64 12.51
CA ALA A 124 5.77 7.77 13.62
C ALA A 124 4.55 8.62 13.21
N ILE A 125 4.76 9.70 12.46
CA ILE A 125 3.65 10.51 11.91
C ILE A 125 2.85 9.67 10.90
N ALA A 126 3.52 9.01 9.94
CA ALA A 126 2.85 8.18 8.93
C ALA A 126 2.03 7.02 9.52
N ALA A 127 2.48 6.43 10.62
CA ALA A 127 1.74 5.38 11.33
C ALA A 127 0.53 5.95 12.09
N ARG A 128 0.71 7.11 12.74
CA ARG A 128 -0.35 7.73 13.56
C ARG A 128 -1.41 8.41 12.71
N ILE A 129 -1.07 9.04 11.60
CA ILE A 129 -2.02 9.81 10.79
C ILE A 129 -3.18 8.96 10.24
N GLN A 130 -3.03 7.64 10.19
CA GLN A 130 -4.13 6.74 9.79
C GLN A 130 -5.16 6.49 10.89
N THR A 131 -4.83 6.75 12.16
CA THR A 131 -5.63 6.37 13.34
C THR A 131 -5.91 7.52 14.30
N ASP A 132 -5.10 8.57 14.25
CA ASP A 132 -5.16 9.74 15.12
C ASP A 132 -5.89 10.88 14.40
N THR A 133 -7.16 11.10 14.74
CA THR A 133 -8.01 12.12 14.09
C THR A 133 -7.51 13.54 14.34
N GLU A 134 -7.06 13.85 15.56
CA GLU A 134 -6.50 15.18 15.86
C GLU A 134 -5.24 15.46 15.04
N LEU A 135 -4.40 14.44 14.85
CA LEU A 135 -3.22 14.56 14.00
C LEU A 135 -3.59 14.81 12.52
N GLN A 136 -4.63 14.14 12.02
CA GLN A 136 -5.15 14.35 10.65
C GLN A 136 -5.66 15.79 10.47
N GLU A 137 -6.41 16.31 11.44
CA GLU A 137 -6.91 17.69 11.41
C GLU A 137 -5.76 18.70 11.42
N ARG A 138 -4.75 18.49 12.29
CA ARG A 138 -3.55 19.34 12.34
C ARG A 138 -2.80 19.34 11.02
N VAL A 139 -2.58 18.18 10.41
CA VAL A 139 -1.91 18.08 9.09
C VAL A 139 -2.73 18.76 8.01
N THR A 140 -4.05 18.63 8.01
CA THR A 140 -4.95 19.29 7.04
C THR A 140 -4.91 20.81 7.18
N ALA A 141 -4.79 21.33 8.40
CA ALA A 141 -4.69 22.78 8.63
C ALA A 141 -3.34 23.39 8.19
N LEU A 142 -2.33 22.55 7.93
CA LEU A 142 -0.96 22.96 7.58
C LEU A 142 -0.63 22.81 6.08
N GLN A 143 -1.53 22.21 5.30
CA GLN A 143 -1.41 22.02 3.84
C GLN A 143 -1.71 23.29 3.06
#